data_AF-A0AAV0BQN5-F1
#
_entry.id   AF-A0AAV0BQN5-F1
#
_cell.length_a   1.000
_cell.length_b   1.000
_cell.length_c   1.000
_cell.angle_alpha   90.00
_cell.angle_beta   90.00
_cell.angle_gamma   90.00
#
_symmetry.space_group_name_H-M   'P 1'
#
loop_
_entity.id
_entity.type
_entity.pdbx_description
1 polymer ?
#
loop_
_entity_poly.entity_id
_entity_poly.type
_entity_poly.pdbx_seq_one_letter_code
_entity_poly.pdbx_strand_id
1 'polypeptide(L)'
;MTLSGLPPKYSNQEYNTIFVATSNIASALELCAPVVEELNTLSSTGFLAYDSSLNEYVLVMPVVLLFLGDSPMHAEISSTMHPNVSLQPCRICCLKAEGKKEKATANYVQRFIGHNSKGFQVKPVLRTWIMTKKNVYYTWEMFQRGAPKHIIQRSVTEFGVKDVLNQAIINIVKENQDTKLIFNIKKIQEESITKISNPLFELKGTLFNFIIFCLQRIFTLFLKL
;
A
#
# COMPACT_ATOMS: atom_id res chain seq x y z
N MET A 1 -13.62 -1.24 -8.46
CA MET A 1 -13.69 0.02 -7.70
C MET A 1 -15.14 0.24 -7.34
N THR A 2 -15.50 0.25 -6.06
CA THR A 2 -16.90 0.44 -5.65
C THR A 2 -17.20 1.92 -5.51
N LEU A 3 -18.30 2.38 -6.13
CA LEU A 3 -18.86 3.72 -5.95
C LEU A 3 -19.38 3.85 -4.53
N SER A 4 -18.46 4.15 -3.61
CA SER A 4 -18.72 4.22 -2.18
C SER A 4 -19.68 5.37 -1.91
N GLY A 5 -20.93 5.05 -1.58
CA GLY A 5 -22.02 6.03 -1.43
C GLY A 5 -23.32 5.61 -2.11
N LEU A 6 -23.27 4.65 -3.06
CA LEU A 6 -24.47 4.08 -3.65
C LEU A 6 -25.05 2.97 -2.76
N PRO A 7 -26.39 2.85 -2.67
CA PRO A 7 -27.03 1.70 -2.03
C PRO A 7 -26.54 0.37 -2.64
N PRO A 8 -26.48 -0.73 -1.87
CA PRO A 8 -26.00 -2.03 -2.37
C PRO A 8 -26.69 -2.51 -3.65
N LYS A 9 -27.99 -2.17 -3.82
CA LYS A 9 -28.76 -2.45 -5.04
C LYS A 9 -28.13 -1.87 -6.31
N TYR A 10 -27.45 -0.74 -6.22
CA TYR A 10 -26.80 -0.06 -7.34
C TYR A 10 -25.30 -0.36 -7.40
N SER A 11 -24.62 -0.40 -6.24
CA SER A 11 -23.19 -0.71 -6.22
C SER A 11 -22.86 -2.13 -6.70
N ASN A 12 -23.76 -3.10 -6.51
CA ASN A 12 -23.53 -4.50 -6.89
C ASN A 12 -24.00 -4.82 -8.32
N GLN A 13 -24.39 -3.83 -9.12
CA GLN A 13 -24.75 -4.06 -10.51
C GLN A 13 -23.50 -4.36 -11.33
N GLU A 14 -23.60 -5.30 -12.27
CA GLU A 14 -22.45 -5.82 -13.02
C GLU A 14 -21.69 -4.71 -13.76
N TYR A 15 -22.41 -3.71 -14.28
CA TYR A 15 -21.80 -2.57 -14.98
C TYR A 15 -20.99 -1.63 -14.06
N ASN A 16 -21.24 -1.65 -12.75
CA ASN A 16 -20.47 -0.86 -11.77
C ASN A 16 -19.27 -1.65 -11.23
N THR A 17 -19.16 -2.93 -11.59
CA THR A 17 -18.07 -3.79 -11.14
C THR A 17 -17.02 -3.89 -12.24
N ILE A 18 -15.90 -3.19 -12.05
CA ILE A 18 -14.74 -3.35 -12.93
C ILE A 18 -14.13 -4.73 -12.65
N PHE A 19 -14.31 -5.67 -13.58
CA PHE A 19 -13.65 -6.96 -13.58
C PHE A 19 -12.17 -6.78 -13.95
N VAL A 20 -11.34 -6.46 -12.96
CA VAL A 20 -9.90 -6.66 -13.09
C VAL A 20 -9.68 -8.16 -12.97
N ALA A 21 -9.62 -8.86 -14.11
CA ALA A 21 -9.36 -10.29 -14.14
C ALA A 21 -8.07 -10.55 -13.36
N THR A 22 -8.12 -11.46 -12.39
CA THR A 22 -6.92 -11.98 -11.74
C THR A 22 -6.15 -12.74 -12.79
N SER A 23 -5.21 -12.06 -13.45
CA SER A 23 -4.28 -12.72 -14.36
C SER A 23 -3.51 -13.77 -13.56
N ASN A 24 -3.36 -14.96 -14.12
CA ASN A 24 -2.46 -15.98 -13.58
C ASN A 24 -0.98 -15.65 -13.84
N ILE A 25 -0.71 -14.59 -14.62
CA ILE A 25 0.62 -14.15 -15.03
C ILE A 25 1.00 -12.83 -14.37
N ALA A 26 0.07 -11.87 -14.32
CA ALA A 26 0.34 -10.51 -13.84
C ALA A 26 -0.11 -10.32 -12.39
N SER A 27 0.77 -9.75 -11.56
CA SER A 27 0.43 -9.46 -10.17
C SER A 27 -0.59 -8.32 -10.04
N ALA A 28 -1.31 -8.24 -8.92
CA ALA A 28 -2.27 -7.17 -8.68
C ALA A 28 -1.63 -5.77 -8.80
N LEU A 29 -0.38 -5.61 -8.36
CA LEU A 29 0.36 -4.35 -8.46
C LEU A 29 0.75 -4.01 -9.91
N GLU A 30 1.08 -4.99 -10.74
CA GLU A 30 1.33 -4.75 -12.18
C GLU A 30 0.07 -4.24 -12.89
N LEU A 31 -1.07 -4.86 -12.62
CA LEU A 31 -2.36 -4.44 -13.15
C LEU A 31 -2.81 -3.08 -12.57
N CYS A 32 -2.34 -2.70 -11.38
CA CYS A 32 -2.66 -1.40 -10.78
C CYS A 32 -1.95 -0.23 -11.47
N ALA A 33 -0.82 -0.44 -12.15
CA ALA A 33 -0.06 0.66 -12.76
C ALA A 33 -0.89 1.52 -13.73
N PRO A 34 -1.54 0.95 -14.77
CA PRO A 34 -2.40 1.75 -15.66
C PRO A 34 -3.61 2.34 -14.92
N VAL A 35 -4.16 1.63 -13.94
CA VAL A 35 -5.29 2.13 -13.13
C VAL A 35 -4.90 3.37 -12.33
N VAL A 36 -3.69 3.42 -11.77
CA VAL A 36 -3.19 4.60 -11.06
C VAL A 36 -3.03 5.79 -12.00
N GLU A 37 -2.52 5.56 -13.21
CA GLU A 37 -2.35 6.61 -14.22
C GLU A 37 -3.70 7.19 -14.65
N GLU A 38 -4.70 6.32 -14.91
CA GLU A 38 -6.07 6.73 -15.21
C GLU A 38 -6.69 7.50 -14.04
N LEU A 39 -6.57 7.00 -12.81
CA LEU A 39 -7.10 7.67 -11.62
C LEU A 39 -6.48 9.04 -11.41
N ASN A 40 -5.18 9.17 -11.63
CA ASN A 40 -4.49 10.44 -11.54
C ASN A 40 -4.97 11.42 -12.61
N THR A 41 -5.22 10.93 -13.83
CA THR A 41 -5.78 11.72 -14.93
C THR A 41 -7.19 12.18 -14.58
N LEU A 42 -8.08 11.24 -14.24
CA LEU A 42 -9.48 11.56 -13.88
C LEU A 42 -9.58 12.46 -12.65
N SER A 43 -8.74 12.27 -11.63
CA SER A 43 -8.73 13.13 -10.45
C SER A 43 -8.19 14.54 -10.74
N SER A 44 -7.41 14.73 -11.80
CA SER A 44 -6.82 16.03 -12.16
C SER A 44 -7.66 16.78 -13.19
N THR A 45 -8.17 16.08 -14.21
CA THR A 45 -8.91 16.68 -15.34
C THR A 45 -10.41 16.48 -15.25
N GLY A 46 -10.86 15.46 -14.52
CA GLY A 46 -12.25 15.00 -14.56
C GLY A 46 -12.65 14.40 -15.91
N PHE A 47 -13.91 14.01 -16.00
CA PHE A 47 -14.58 13.63 -17.26
C PHE A 47 -16.01 14.17 -17.28
N LEU A 48 -16.54 14.45 -18.47
CA LEU A 48 -17.92 14.89 -18.64
C LEU A 48 -18.86 13.68 -18.58
N ALA A 49 -19.87 13.77 -17.74
CA ALA A 49 -20.97 12.82 -17.67
C ALA A 49 -22.29 13.58 -17.86
N TYR A 50 -23.28 12.94 -18.46
CA TYR A 50 -24.62 13.51 -18.54
C TYR A 50 -25.45 13.06 -17.34
N ASP A 51 -25.96 14.00 -16.55
CA ASP A 51 -26.87 13.69 -15.44
C ASP A 51 -28.31 13.81 -15.92
N SER A 52 -29.01 12.66 -15.99
CA SER A 52 -30.41 12.62 -16.42
C SER A 52 -31.38 13.29 -15.45
N SER A 53 -30.98 13.50 -14.19
CA SER A 53 -31.81 14.19 -13.19
C SER A 53 -31.73 15.71 -13.34
N LEU A 54 -30.54 16.23 -13.71
CA LEU A 54 -30.29 17.65 -13.93
C LEU A 54 -30.48 18.07 -15.40
N ASN A 55 -30.56 17.09 -16.31
CA ASN A 55 -30.70 17.26 -17.75
C ASN A 55 -29.54 18.09 -18.37
N GLU A 56 -28.34 18.01 -17.77
CA GLU A 56 -27.14 18.76 -18.15
C GLU A 56 -25.86 17.92 -18.11
N TYR A 57 -24.80 18.41 -18.76
CA TYR A 57 -23.47 17.81 -18.66
C TYR A 57 -22.78 18.30 -17.39
N VAL A 58 -22.41 17.36 -16.53
CA VAL A 58 -21.67 17.60 -15.28
C VAL A 58 -20.23 17.12 -15.41
N LEU A 59 -19.29 17.84 -14.78
CA LEU A 59 -17.91 17.41 -14.66
C LEU A 59 -17.74 16.51 -13.43
N VAL A 60 -17.40 15.25 -13.66
CA VAL A 60 -17.16 14.27 -12.60
C VAL A 60 -15.67 14.13 -12.35
N MET A 61 -15.24 14.33 -11.10
CA MET A 61 -13.86 14.17 -10.66
C MET A 61 -13.78 13.11 -9.56
N PRO A 62 -13.33 11.88 -9.85
CA PRO A 62 -13.19 10.85 -8.84
C PRO A 62 -12.00 11.13 -7.92
N VAL A 63 -12.18 10.83 -6.63
CA VAL A 63 -11.12 10.87 -5.63
C VAL A 63 -11.04 9.52 -4.93
N VAL A 64 -9.83 8.96 -4.82
CA VAL A 64 -9.61 7.72 -4.07
C VAL A 64 -9.59 8.04 -2.58
N LEU A 65 -10.57 7.51 -1.84
CA LEU A 65 -10.69 7.72 -0.39
C LEU A 65 -10.06 6.58 0.41
N LEU A 66 -10.40 5.33 0.08
CA LEU A 66 -10.08 4.14 0.88
C LEU A 66 -9.78 2.95 -0.03
N PHE A 67 -8.82 2.12 0.39
CA PHE A 67 -8.60 0.81 -0.20
C PHE A 67 -9.34 -0.26 0.62
N LEU A 68 -10.29 -0.92 -0.02
CA LEU A 68 -10.92 -2.11 0.53
C LEU A 68 -10.09 -3.33 0.14
N GLY A 69 -9.76 -4.16 1.13
CA GLY A 69 -8.93 -5.33 0.95
C GLY A 69 -8.89 -6.14 2.22
N ASP A 70 -8.56 -7.43 2.08
CA ASP A 70 -8.24 -8.27 3.22
C ASP A 70 -6.83 -7.96 3.73
N SER A 71 -6.40 -8.67 4.77
CA SER A 71 -5.10 -8.41 5.38
C SER A 71 -3.93 -8.60 4.39
N PRO A 72 -3.80 -9.69 3.63
CA PRO A 72 -2.79 -9.82 2.58
C PRO A 72 -2.79 -8.66 1.59
N MET A 73 -3.94 -8.34 1.00
CA MET A 73 -4.06 -7.30 -0.02
C MET A 73 -3.66 -5.92 0.51
N HIS A 74 -4.09 -5.56 1.73
CA HIS A 74 -3.64 -4.33 2.37
C HIS A 74 -2.13 -4.30 2.62
N ALA A 75 -1.50 -5.45 2.89
CA ALA A 75 -0.05 -5.51 3.07
C ALA A 75 0.67 -5.15 1.77
N GLU A 76 0.22 -5.73 0.65
CA GLU A 76 0.78 -5.48 -0.67
C GLU A 76 0.56 -4.03 -1.12
N ILE A 77 -0.68 -3.55 -1.02
CA ILE A 77 -1.06 -2.17 -1.38
C ILE A 77 -0.26 -1.13 -0.60
N SER A 78 -0.01 -1.37 0.69
CA SER A 78 0.72 -0.43 1.55
C SER A 78 2.23 -0.68 1.60
N SER A 79 2.74 -1.63 0.82
CA SER A 79 4.12 -2.12 0.88
C SER A 79 4.57 -2.44 2.31
N THR A 80 3.65 -2.95 3.14
CA THR A 80 3.91 -3.38 4.52
C THR A 80 4.01 -4.89 4.62
N MET A 81 4.79 -5.36 5.59
CA MET A 81 4.91 -6.79 5.84
C MET A 81 3.60 -7.36 6.42
N HIS A 82 3.32 -8.63 6.09
CA HIS A 82 2.17 -9.32 6.67
C HIS A 82 2.30 -9.41 8.22
N PRO A 83 1.25 -9.10 9.01
CA PRO A 83 1.37 -8.91 10.46
C PRO A 83 1.94 -10.11 11.21
N ASN A 84 1.62 -11.32 10.77
CA ASN A 84 2.11 -12.56 11.39
C ASN A 84 3.66 -12.66 11.35
N VAL A 85 4.26 -12.33 10.20
CA VAL A 85 5.70 -12.49 9.97
C VAL A 85 6.49 -11.24 10.38
N SER A 86 5.90 -10.05 10.30
CA SER A 86 6.53 -8.74 10.55
C SER A 86 6.91 -8.51 12.01
N LEU A 87 8.06 -7.90 12.31
CA LEU A 87 8.34 -7.35 13.64
C LEU A 87 7.56 -6.05 13.93
N GLN A 88 7.04 -5.41 12.89
CA GLN A 88 6.13 -4.26 12.96
C GLN A 88 4.76 -4.68 12.39
N PRO A 89 3.91 -5.36 13.17
CA PRO A 89 2.62 -5.86 12.70
C PRO A 89 1.59 -4.75 12.45
N CYS A 90 1.74 -3.60 13.10
CA CYS A 90 0.85 -2.46 12.88
C CYS A 90 1.19 -1.75 11.55
N ARG A 91 0.18 -1.51 10.72
CA ARG A 91 0.33 -0.73 9.48
C ARG A 91 0.25 0.78 9.67
N ILE A 92 -0.32 1.20 10.80
CA ILE A 92 -0.57 2.61 11.13
C ILE A 92 0.59 3.22 11.90
N CYS A 93 1.29 2.45 12.73
CA CYS A 93 2.37 2.95 13.58
C CYS A 93 3.69 2.21 13.36
N CYS A 94 4.79 2.82 13.78
CA CYS A 94 6.13 2.28 13.66
C CYS A 94 6.53 1.37 14.84
N LEU A 95 5.58 0.93 15.66
CA LEU A 95 5.85 0.07 16.82
C LEU A 95 6.46 -1.28 16.38
N LYS A 96 7.67 -1.54 16.85
CA LYS A 96 8.47 -2.73 16.54
C LYS A 96 8.63 -3.60 17.78
N ALA A 97 8.50 -4.91 17.62
CA ALA A 97 8.91 -5.91 18.60
C ALA A 97 10.35 -6.36 18.31
N GLU A 98 11.14 -6.74 19.32
CA GLU A 98 12.51 -7.22 19.09
C GLU A 98 12.51 -8.63 18.50
N GLY A 99 11.48 -9.42 18.84
CA GLY A 99 11.24 -10.75 18.29
C GLY A 99 9.77 -11.08 18.10
N LYS A 100 9.48 -12.17 17.38
CA LYS A 100 8.10 -12.64 17.17
C LYS A 100 7.40 -13.00 18.49
N LYS A 101 8.14 -13.59 19.44
CA LYS A 101 7.62 -13.98 20.76
C LYS A 101 7.21 -12.78 21.61
N GLU A 102 7.93 -11.66 21.46
CA GLU A 102 7.68 -10.46 22.26
C GLU A 102 6.38 -9.75 21.92
N LYS A 103 5.81 -10.02 20.74
CA LYS A 103 4.49 -9.48 20.36
C LYS A 103 3.40 -9.89 21.35
N ALA A 104 3.55 -11.05 22.01
CA ALA A 104 2.59 -11.57 22.98
C ALA A 104 2.85 -11.05 24.41
N THR A 105 3.96 -10.34 24.65
CA THR A 105 4.30 -9.83 25.98
C THR A 105 3.40 -8.66 26.36
N ALA A 106 3.00 -8.59 27.63
CA ALA A 106 2.16 -7.52 28.16
C ALA A 106 2.69 -6.12 27.84
N ASN A 107 4.01 -5.91 27.91
CA ASN A 107 4.65 -4.64 27.56
C ASN A 107 4.40 -4.24 26.10
N TYR A 108 4.57 -5.17 25.15
CA TYR A 108 4.29 -4.90 23.75
C TYR A 108 2.81 -4.57 23.53
N VAL A 109 1.91 -5.37 24.11
CA VAL A 109 0.46 -5.16 23.99
C VAL A 109 0.06 -3.81 24.57
N GLN A 110 0.57 -3.43 25.74
CA GLN A 110 0.37 -2.10 26.35
C GLN A 110 0.81 -0.98 25.40
N ARG A 111 2.01 -1.08 24.81
CA ARG A 111 2.50 -0.09 23.83
C ARG A 111 1.64 -0.06 22.57
N PHE A 112 1.14 -1.21 22.12
CA PHE A 112 0.28 -1.33 20.94
C PHE A 112 -1.08 -0.63 21.13
N ILE A 113 -1.68 -0.78 22.31
CA ILE A 113 -2.92 -0.05 22.67
C ILE A 113 -2.65 1.43 22.99
N GLY A 114 -1.38 1.85 23.04
CA GLY A 114 -0.99 3.25 23.24
C GLY A 114 -0.82 3.63 24.70
N HIS A 115 -0.29 2.71 25.53
CA HIS A 115 0.06 2.95 26.92
C HIS A 115 1.53 2.60 27.19
N ASN A 116 2.15 3.30 28.14
CA ASN A 116 3.47 2.92 28.64
C ASN A 116 3.36 1.90 29.79
N SER A 117 4.50 1.44 30.30
CA SER A 117 4.57 0.46 31.42
C SER A 117 3.93 0.95 32.72
N LYS A 118 3.72 2.26 32.88
CA LYS A 118 3.05 2.88 34.02
C LYS A 118 1.55 3.12 33.77
N GLY A 119 1.03 2.70 32.62
CA GLY A 119 -0.39 2.86 32.26
C GLY A 119 -0.76 4.23 31.69
N PHE A 120 0.18 5.17 31.52
CA PHE A 120 -0.12 6.47 30.91
C PHE A 120 -0.30 6.33 29.40
N GLN A 121 -1.25 7.06 28.85
CA GLN A 121 -1.50 7.09 27.41
C GLN A 121 -0.32 7.74 26.67
N VAL A 122 0.28 7.00 25.75
CA VAL A 122 1.37 7.45 24.88
C VAL A 122 0.98 7.16 23.44
N LYS A 123 0.89 8.20 22.61
CA LYS A 123 0.60 8.06 21.19
C LYS A 123 1.80 7.39 20.50
N PRO A 124 1.61 6.25 19.79
CA PRO A 124 2.70 5.65 19.05
C PRO A 124 3.06 6.52 17.84
N VAL A 125 4.33 6.49 17.44
CA VAL A 125 4.80 7.19 16.23
C VAL A 125 4.08 6.62 15.02
N LEU A 126 3.38 7.48 14.28
CA LEU A 126 2.62 7.10 13.10
C LEU A 126 3.55 6.83 11.93
N ARG A 127 3.18 5.84 11.11
CA ARG A 127 3.82 5.55 9.84
C ARG A 127 3.27 6.53 8.81
N THR A 128 4.17 7.14 8.03
CA THR A 128 3.80 8.02 6.93
C THR A 128 4.16 7.38 5.60
N TRP A 129 3.39 7.70 4.56
CA TRP A 129 3.64 7.20 3.21
C TRP A 129 5.00 7.63 2.68
N ILE A 130 5.42 8.86 3.00
CA ILE A 130 6.74 9.40 2.67
C ILE A 130 7.85 8.51 3.25
N MET A 131 7.71 8.10 4.52
CA MET A 131 8.68 7.20 5.15
C MET A 131 8.68 5.81 4.49
N THR A 132 7.50 5.26 4.20
CA THR A 132 7.38 3.97 3.51
C THR A 132 8.06 4.01 2.14
N LYS A 133 7.76 5.03 1.31
CA LYS A 133 8.40 5.25 0.01
C LYS A 133 9.92 5.32 0.13
N LYS A 134 10.41 6.16 1.04
CA LYS A 134 11.84 6.35 1.29
C LYS A 134 12.52 5.02 1.65
N ASN A 135 11.91 4.23 2.53
CA ASN A 135 12.46 2.94 2.94
C ASN A 135 12.46 1.90 1.82
N VAL A 136 11.41 1.87 0.99
CA VAL A 136 11.37 0.99 -0.20
C VAL A 136 12.46 1.37 -1.20
N TYR A 137 12.59 2.64 -1.55
CA TYR A 137 13.66 3.10 -2.46
C TYR A 137 15.05 2.86 -1.90
N TYR A 138 15.24 3.02 -0.59
CA TYR A 138 16.50 2.70 0.06
C TYR A 138 16.85 1.21 -0.06
N THR A 139 15.88 0.30 0.11
CA THR A 139 16.14 -1.15 -0.09
C THR A 139 16.51 -1.49 -1.54
N TRP A 140 15.94 -0.78 -2.51
CA TRP A 140 16.32 -0.91 -3.92
C TRP A 140 17.72 -0.36 -4.20
N GLU A 141 18.07 0.79 -3.64
CA GLU A 141 19.41 1.37 -3.76
C GLU A 141 20.49 0.44 -3.18
N MET A 142 20.22 -0.18 -2.03
CA MET A 142 21.11 -1.19 -1.46
C MET A 142 21.35 -2.34 -2.43
N PHE A 143 20.29 -2.81 -3.11
CA PHE A 143 20.42 -3.86 -4.13
C PHE A 143 21.32 -3.42 -5.29
N GLN A 144 21.10 -2.22 -5.82
CA GLN A 144 21.92 -1.69 -6.93
C GLN A 144 23.40 -1.56 -6.56
N ARG A 145 23.70 -1.20 -5.31
CA ARG A 145 25.07 -1.12 -4.78
C ARG A 145 25.71 -2.50 -4.52
N GLY A 146 25.02 -3.60 -4.84
CA GLY A 146 25.53 -4.96 -4.66
C GLY A 146 25.45 -5.46 -3.22
N ALA A 147 24.57 -4.90 -2.37
CA ALA A 147 24.43 -5.37 -1.00
C ALA A 147 24.01 -6.85 -0.95
N PRO A 148 24.57 -7.65 -0.03
CA PRO A 148 24.17 -9.05 0.13
C PRO A 148 22.68 -9.21 0.47
N LYS A 149 22.07 -10.32 0.00
CA LYS A 149 20.64 -10.62 0.21
C LYS A 149 20.20 -10.53 1.69
N HIS A 150 21.04 -11.02 2.61
CA HIS A 150 20.72 -11.02 4.04
C HIS A 150 20.68 -9.61 4.64
N ILE A 151 21.51 -8.68 4.15
CA ILE A 151 21.52 -7.28 4.59
C ILE A 151 20.25 -6.59 4.12
N ILE A 152 19.86 -6.76 2.85
CA ILE A 152 18.61 -6.20 2.31
C ILE A 152 17.40 -6.76 3.09
N GLN A 153 17.36 -8.07 3.35
CA GLN A 153 16.27 -8.71 4.09
C GLN A 153 16.18 -8.21 5.55
N ARG A 154 17.33 -7.93 6.18
CA ARG A 154 17.38 -7.33 7.52
C ARG A 154 16.78 -5.93 7.50
N SER A 155 17.15 -5.09 6.53
CA SER A 155 16.60 -3.74 6.36
C SER A 155 15.09 -3.76 6.11
N VAL A 156 14.60 -4.63 5.23
CA VAL A 156 13.16 -4.88 4.97
C VAL A 156 12.42 -5.19 6.28
N THR A 157 12.98 -6.07 7.11
CA THR A 157 12.39 -6.47 8.40
C THR A 157 12.43 -5.34 9.42
N GLU A 158 13.51 -4.56 9.43
CA GLU A 158 13.73 -3.45 10.35
C GLU A 158 12.81 -2.25 10.07
N PHE A 159 12.67 -1.88 8.79
CA PHE A 159 11.75 -0.84 8.34
C PHE A 159 10.29 -1.31 8.28
N GLY A 160 10.06 -2.63 8.35
CA GLY A 160 8.74 -3.24 8.22
C GLY A 160 8.07 -2.92 6.88
N VAL A 161 8.87 -2.79 5.82
CA VAL A 161 8.40 -2.55 4.45
C VAL A 161 8.70 -3.77 3.59
N LYS A 162 7.76 -4.15 2.74
CA LYS A 162 7.90 -5.23 1.76
C LYS A 162 7.10 -4.85 0.53
N ASP A 163 7.80 -4.41 -0.51
CA ASP A 163 7.20 -4.17 -1.82
C ASP A 163 7.35 -5.43 -2.68
N VAL A 164 6.22 -6.04 -3.03
CA VAL A 164 6.19 -7.31 -3.78
C VAL A 164 6.73 -7.13 -5.19
N LEU A 165 6.38 -6.02 -5.85
CA LEU A 165 6.85 -5.72 -7.22
C LEU A 165 8.38 -5.55 -7.22
N ASN A 166 8.89 -4.74 -6.29
CA ASN A 166 10.32 -4.51 -6.17
C ASN A 166 11.09 -5.81 -5.90
N GLN A 167 10.57 -6.68 -5.01
CA GLN A 167 11.19 -7.97 -4.74
C GLN A 167 11.19 -8.91 -5.96
N ALA A 168 10.10 -8.92 -6.73
CA ALA A 168 10.04 -9.69 -7.97
C ALA A 168 11.11 -9.24 -8.97
N ILE A 169 11.26 -7.93 -9.17
CA ILE A 169 12.29 -7.35 -10.05
C ILE A 169 13.70 -7.71 -9.56
N ILE A 170 13.97 -7.59 -8.25
CA ILE A 170 15.27 -7.98 -7.66
C ILE A 170 15.58 -9.45 -7.96
N ASN A 171 14.59 -10.35 -7.85
CA ASN A 171 14.79 -11.77 -8.10
C ASN A 171 15.08 -12.05 -9.57
N ILE A 172 14.33 -11.44 -10.50
CA ILE A 172 14.55 -11.56 -11.95
C ILE A 172 15.97 -11.13 -12.32
N VAL A 173 16.43 -9.98 -11.81
CA VAL A 173 17.77 -9.46 -12.10
C VAL A 173 18.86 -10.37 -11.51
N LYS A 174 18.61 -11.01 -10.36
CA LYS A 174 19.57 -11.95 -9.73
C LYS A 174 19.65 -13.30 -10.43
N GLU A 175 18.53 -13.83 -10.89
CA GLU A 175 18.48 -15.10 -11.62
C GLU A 175 19.22 -14.99 -12.95
N ASN A 176 19.24 -13.79 -13.55
CA ASN A 176 20.03 -13.45 -14.74
C ASN A 176 19.78 -14.39 -15.93
N GLN A 177 18.55 -14.92 -16.03
CA GLN A 177 18.15 -15.87 -17.07
C GLN A 177 17.65 -15.17 -18.34
N ASP A 178 16.94 -14.05 -18.19
CA ASP A 178 16.36 -13.29 -19.31
C ASP A 178 17.05 -11.93 -19.48
N THR A 179 18.07 -11.89 -20.35
CA THR A 179 18.87 -10.69 -20.63
C THR A 179 18.04 -9.57 -21.28
N LYS A 180 17.01 -9.91 -22.05
CA LYS A 180 16.13 -8.94 -22.71
C LYS A 180 15.22 -8.25 -21.69
N LEU A 181 14.65 -9.03 -20.77
CA LEU A 181 13.84 -8.48 -19.69
C LEU A 181 14.66 -7.59 -18.75
N ILE A 182 15.89 -8.00 -18.41
CA ILE A 182 16.80 -7.21 -17.58
C ILE A 182 17.17 -5.89 -18.28
N PHE A 183 17.42 -5.91 -19.59
CA PHE A 183 17.65 -4.70 -20.38
C PHE A 183 16.44 -3.75 -20.32
N ASN A 184 15.23 -4.27 -20.49
CA ASN A 184 14.00 -3.47 -20.39
C ASN A 184 13.81 -2.88 -18.99
N ILE A 185 14.06 -3.65 -17.93
CA ILE A 185 13.98 -3.17 -16.54
C ILE A 185 14.95 -2.00 -16.32
N LYS A 186 16.19 -2.11 -16.80
CA LYS A 186 17.19 -1.03 -16.71
C LYS A 186 16.73 0.22 -17.46
N LYS A 187 16.19 0.06 -18.67
CA LYS A 187 15.64 1.18 -19.43
C LYS A 187 14.48 1.87 -18.70
N ILE A 188 13.54 1.09 -18.15
CA ILE A 188 12.42 1.62 -17.35
C ILE A 188 12.93 2.37 -16.12
N GLN A 189 13.97 1.85 -15.47
CA GLN A 189 14.58 2.51 -14.33
C GLN A 189 15.22 3.86 -14.68
N GLU A 190 15.90 3.95 -15.83
CA GLU A 190 16.47 5.21 -16.34
C GLU A 190 15.38 6.24 -16.64
N GLU A 191 14.22 5.82 -17.13
CA GLU A 191 13.07 6.69 -17.35
C GLU A 191 12.42 7.14 -16.04
N SER A 192 12.19 6.23 -15.10
CA SER A 192 11.66 6.55 -13.78
C SER A 192 11.88 5.45 -12.74
N ILE A 193 12.49 5.83 -11.61
CA ILE A 193 12.63 4.95 -10.44
C ILE A 193 11.28 4.60 -9.76
N THR A 194 10.20 5.32 -10.07
CA THR A 194 8.89 5.04 -9.47
C THR A 194 8.25 3.79 -10.06
N LYS A 195 8.55 3.48 -11.33
CA LYS A 195 7.98 2.34 -12.08
C LYS A 195 8.48 0.96 -11.63
N ILE A 196 9.58 0.91 -10.87
CA ILE A 196 10.16 -0.33 -10.31
C ILE A 196 9.68 -0.61 -8.87
N SER A 197 8.69 0.14 -8.42
CA SER A 197 8.11 0.06 -7.08
C SER A 197 6.59 0.08 -7.18
N ASN A 198 5.91 -0.21 -6.06
CA ASN A 198 4.46 -0.18 -5.97
C ASN A 198 3.86 1.09 -6.62
N PRO A 199 3.06 0.96 -7.69
CA PRO A 199 2.55 2.11 -8.44
C PRO A 199 1.58 2.97 -7.65
N LEU A 200 0.98 2.45 -6.57
CA LEU A 200 0.11 3.22 -5.68
C LEU A 200 0.87 4.34 -4.96
N PHE A 201 2.21 4.31 -4.97
CA PHE A 201 3.01 5.46 -4.57
C PHE A 201 2.72 6.70 -5.43
N GLU A 202 2.35 6.55 -6.70
CA GLU A 202 2.14 7.67 -7.62
C GLU A 202 0.74 8.27 -7.57
N LEU A 203 -0.18 7.73 -6.76
CA LEU A 203 -1.53 8.30 -6.63
C LEU A 203 -1.49 9.74 -6.11
N LYS A 204 -2.15 10.64 -6.84
CA LYS A 204 -2.31 12.06 -6.55
C LYS A 204 -3.59 12.27 -5.75
N GLY A 205 -3.50 12.96 -4.62
CA GLY A 205 -4.63 13.30 -3.76
C GLY A 205 -4.18 13.82 -2.39
N THR A 206 -4.72 14.96 -1.96
CA THR A 206 -4.34 15.69 -0.73
C THR A 206 -4.86 15.05 0.57
N LEU A 207 -5.74 14.05 0.49
CA LEU A 207 -6.30 13.32 1.65
C LEU A 207 -5.57 12.00 1.96
N PHE A 208 -4.37 11.77 1.41
CA PHE A 208 -3.59 10.55 1.64
C PHE A 208 -2.89 10.50 3.03
N ASN A 209 -3.50 11.08 4.06
CA ASN A 209 -3.29 10.60 5.44
C ASN A 209 -4.22 9.39 5.62
N PHE A 210 -3.86 8.26 4.99
CA PHE A 210 -4.64 7.04 5.08
C PHE A 210 -4.88 6.66 6.54
N ILE A 211 -6.12 6.80 6.96
CA ILE A 211 -6.68 5.98 8.02
C ILE A 211 -6.83 4.59 7.41
N ILE A 212 -5.77 3.78 7.45
CA ILE A 212 -5.94 2.34 7.33
C ILE A 212 -6.80 1.95 8.53
N PHE A 213 -8.11 1.82 8.32
CA PHE A 213 -9.02 1.26 9.32
C PHE A 213 -8.66 -0.22 9.48
N CYS A 214 -7.68 -0.50 10.34
CA CYS A 214 -7.63 -1.79 11.00
C CYS A 214 -8.88 -1.84 11.86
N LEU A 215 -9.89 -2.63 11.46
CA LEU A 215 -11.11 -2.89 12.22
C LEU A 215 -10.85 -3.20 13.72
N GLN A 216 -9.64 -3.65 14.07
CA GLN A 216 -9.20 -3.83 15.47
C GLN A 216 -9.11 -2.56 16.32
N ARG A 217 -9.05 -1.35 15.74
CA ARG A 217 -9.01 -0.08 16.51
C ARG A 217 -10.34 0.67 16.53
N ILE A 218 -11.35 0.20 15.79
CA ILE A 218 -12.69 0.81 15.75
C ILE A 218 -13.40 0.66 17.10
N PHE A 219 -13.18 -0.45 17.82
CA PHE A 219 -13.81 -0.67 19.12
C PHE A 219 -13.51 0.45 20.13
N THR A 220 -12.35 1.11 20.06
CA THR A 220 -11.98 2.15 21.02
C THR A 220 -12.41 3.56 20.59
N LEU A 221 -12.67 3.80 19.30
CA LEU A 221 -13.11 5.10 18.79
C LEU A 221 -14.63 5.23 18.74
N PHE A 222 -15.36 4.14 18.51
CA PHE A 222 -16.83 4.14 18.54
C PHE A 222 -17.42 4.06 19.95
N LEU A 223 -16.64 3.72 20.98
CA LEU A 223 -17.06 3.77 22.39
C LEU A 223 -16.97 5.19 23.01
N LYS A 224 -16.66 6.22 22.21
CA LYS A 224 -16.59 7.63 22.65
C LYS A 224 -17.51 8.57 21.86
N LEU A 225 -18.50 8.03 21.14
CA LEU A 225 -19.64 8.78 20.59
C LEU A 225 -20.93 8.18 21.13
#